data_AF-A0A3N9N2T7-F1
#
_entry.id   AF-A0A3N9N2T7-F1
#
_cell.length_a   1.000
_cell.length_b   1.000
_cell.length_c   1.000
_cell.angle_alpha   90.00
_cell.angle_beta   90.00
_cell.angle_gamma   90.00
#
_symmetry.space_group_name_H-M   'P 1'
#
loop_
_entity.id
_entity.type
_entity.pdbx_description
1 polymer ?
#
loop_
_entity_poly.entity_id
_entity_poly.type
_entity_poly.pdbx_seq_one_letter_code
_entity_poly.pdbx_strand_id
1 'polypeptide(L)'
;MILQNPTKQNFEFLVQNFRPYMIEYNFLDLNGRENVVSFSEDYIDATVELKGNKFQYIKIIPEFQKRKVVTQTIIPDLPLVTPHLCHHTGCQYYKTNYCQRWPAIPRYYEDCQFPSWFQTEFLQKIDPTTSALTRITKEEFEASNKEYARLEKKQEEFKKFKHAYDQDKGILILEIQKDVVQNNDVDFIDEFVKFCHKQYRIELQDLFGSIILNFSEYTDDKREVFEIPDIQSFFLLLHAKYPYYLIFIKKPSYILPIYIENKITHTNKGYRIEFNREKLAQFVRELLYDVTVYLNQLDRYKEEVIISLMKRIQSIGNMDHETTHRDE
;
A
#
# COMPACT_ATOMS: atom_id res chain seq x y z
N MET A 1 10.64 -3.34 25.16
CA MET A 1 11.27 -4.54 25.77
C MET A 1 11.17 -5.68 24.78
N ILE A 2 12.20 -6.52 24.62
CA ILE A 2 12.24 -7.60 23.62
C ILE A 2 11.99 -8.93 24.32
N LEU A 3 10.95 -9.66 23.92
CA LEU A 3 10.67 -11.02 24.37
C LEU A 3 11.41 -12.00 23.47
N GLN A 4 12.28 -12.81 24.05
CA GLN A 4 12.83 -13.99 23.38
C GLN A 4 11.94 -15.18 23.72
N ASN A 5 11.53 -15.96 22.70
CA ASN A 5 10.59 -17.09 22.83
C ASN A 5 9.25 -16.68 23.45
N PRO A 6 8.44 -15.88 22.74
CA PRO A 6 7.19 -15.37 23.27
C PRO A 6 6.19 -16.51 23.53
N THR A 7 6.00 -16.88 24.78
CA THR A 7 4.83 -17.65 25.21
C THR A 7 3.72 -16.70 25.64
N LYS A 8 2.46 -17.13 25.55
CA LYS A 8 1.31 -16.38 26.07
C LYS A 8 1.55 -15.96 27.53
N GLN A 9 2.13 -16.85 28.33
CA GLN A 9 2.42 -16.64 29.75
C GLN A 9 3.48 -15.56 29.99
N ASN A 10 4.56 -15.53 29.19
CA ASN A 10 5.59 -14.49 29.29
C ASN A 10 5.07 -13.13 28.81
N PHE A 11 4.20 -13.12 27.80
CA PHE A 11 3.51 -11.90 27.36
C PHE A 11 2.61 -11.33 28.45
N GLU A 12 1.71 -12.15 29.01
CA GLU A 12 0.80 -11.75 30.09
C GLU A 12 1.57 -11.22 31.30
N PHE A 13 2.64 -11.90 31.70
CA PHE A 13 3.53 -11.44 32.77
C PHE A 13 4.11 -10.04 32.50
N LEU A 14 4.60 -9.79 31.28
CA LEU A 14 5.20 -8.49 30.94
C LEU A 14 4.19 -7.36 30.89
N VAL A 15 3.02 -7.61 30.31
CA VAL A 15 1.92 -6.63 30.27
C VAL A 15 1.48 -6.26 31.68
N GLN A 16 1.30 -7.27 32.55
CA GLN A 16 0.81 -7.08 33.92
C GLN A 16 1.83 -6.37 34.82
N ASN A 17 3.11 -6.71 34.71
CA ASN A 17 4.12 -6.27 35.70
C ASN A 17 4.94 -5.07 35.25
N PHE A 18 5.13 -4.86 33.94
CA PHE A 18 6.09 -3.87 33.44
C PHE A 18 5.47 -2.76 32.61
N ARG A 19 4.17 -2.85 32.26
CA ARG A 19 3.44 -1.86 31.42
C ARG A 19 4.30 -1.36 30.24
N PRO A 20 4.84 -2.25 29.40
CA PRO A 20 5.77 -1.87 28.35
C PRO A 20 5.09 -0.92 27.37
N TYR A 21 5.75 0.21 27.08
CA TYR A 21 5.31 1.17 26.07
C TYR A 21 5.19 0.52 24.67
N MET A 22 6.06 -0.43 24.38
CA MET A 22 6.12 -1.17 23.11
C MET A 22 6.61 -2.59 23.35
N ILE A 23 5.90 -3.54 22.74
CA ILE A 23 6.30 -4.94 22.62
C ILE A 23 6.38 -5.28 21.14
N GLU A 24 7.52 -5.82 20.72
CA GLU A 24 7.70 -6.33 19.36
C GLU A 24 7.78 -7.85 19.41
N TYR A 25 6.90 -8.48 18.66
CA TYR A 25 6.83 -9.92 18.46
C TYR A 25 7.49 -10.29 17.15
N ASN A 26 8.32 -11.32 17.24
CA ASN A 26 8.87 -11.98 16.08
C ASN A 26 8.30 -13.40 16.04
N PHE A 27 7.49 -13.71 15.02
CA PHE A 27 6.78 -14.98 14.91
C PHE A 27 7.59 -16.02 14.13
N LEU A 28 8.77 -16.36 14.65
CA LEU A 28 9.62 -17.40 14.08
C LEU A 28 8.89 -18.74 13.95
N ASP A 29 8.04 -19.07 14.92
CA ASP A 29 7.27 -20.31 14.95
C ASP A 29 6.12 -20.35 13.91
N LEU A 30 5.76 -19.20 13.33
CA LEU A 30 4.68 -19.10 12.33
C LEU A 30 5.21 -18.89 10.91
N ASN A 31 6.54 -18.98 10.68
CA ASN A 31 7.18 -18.61 9.42
C ASN A 31 6.80 -17.20 8.91
N GLY A 32 6.41 -16.30 9.83
CA GLY A 32 6.03 -14.93 9.50
C GLY A 32 7.26 -14.08 9.20
N ARG A 33 7.27 -13.36 8.07
CA ARG A 33 8.35 -12.44 7.69
C ARG A 33 8.26 -11.07 8.38
N GLU A 34 7.14 -10.81 9.06
CA GLU A 34 6.82 -9.50 9.60
C GLU A 34 6.86 -9.53 11.13
N ASN A 35 7.53 -8.55 11.72
CA ASN A 35 7.42 -8.29 13.15
C ASN A 35 6.07 -7.63 13.42
N VAL A 36 5.34 -8.11 14.41
CA VAL A 36 4.17 -7.38 14.92
C VAL A 36 4.61 -6.54 16.10
N VAL A 37 4.21 -5.28 16.08
CA VAL A 37 4.54 -4.36 17.16
C VAL A 37 3.23 -3.94 17.82
N SER A 38 3.09 -4.32 19.09
CA SER A 38 2.01 -3.86 19.94
C SER A 38 2.48 -2.65 20.75
N PHE A 39 1.64 -1.62 20.75
CA PHE A 39 1.84 -0.43 21.55
C PHE A 39 0.87 -0.46 22.73
N SER A 40 1.27 0.11 23.86
CA SER A 40 0.32 0.38 24.93
C SER A 40 -0.61 1.52 24.50
N GLU A 41 -1.92 1.32 24.66
CA GLU A 41 -2.96 2.30 24.30
C GLU A 41 -2.72 3.65 25.00
N ASP A 42 -2.24 3.61 26.26
CA ASP A 42 -1.93 4.79 27.06
C ASP A 42 -0.89 5.73 26.41
N TYR A 43 -0.10 5.22 25.46
CA TYR A 43 1.01 5.95 24.84
C TYR A 43 0.81 6.26 23.36
N ILE A 44 -0.26 5.79 22.73
CA ILE A 44 -0.53 6.05 21.30
C ILE A 44 -0.70 7.56 21.05
N ASP A 45 -1.48 8.23 21.89
CA ASP A 45 -1.76 9.66 21.79
C ASP A 45 -0.88 10.54 22.71
N ALA A 46 -0.05 9.90 23.54
CA ALA A 46 0.82 10.62 24.46
C ALA A 46 1.80 11.52 23.71
N THR A 47 2.02 12.72 24.23
CA THR A 47 3.02 13.66 23.71
C THR A 47 4.23 13.67 24.63
N VAL A 48 5.43 13.59 24.06
CA VAL A 48 6.71 13.77 24.77
C VAL A 48 7.36 15.07 24.34
N GLU A 49 7.93 15.79 25.29
CA GLU A 49 8.67 17.01 25.02
C GLU A 49 10.18 16.73 25.02
N LEU A 50 10.83 17.00 23.90
CA LEU A 50 12.28 16.86 23.74
C LEU A 50 12.84 18.21 23.30
N LYS A 51 13.67 18.82 24.16
CA LYS A 51 14.30 20.13 23.91
C LYS A 51 13.28 21.22 23.53
N GLY A 52 12.16 21.30 24.26
CA GLY A 52 11.11 22.29 24.02
C GLY A 52 10.18 21.98 22.84
N ASN A 53 10.40 20.87 22.11
CA ASN A 53 9.54 20.45 21.01
C ASN A 53 8.68 19.27 21.45
N LYS A 54 7.36 19.37 21.22
CA LYS A 54 6.41 18.30 21.56
C LYS A 54 6.24 17.38 20.36
N PHE A 55 6.35 16.08 20.61
CA PHE A 55 6.22 15.03 19.63
C PHE A 55 5.19 14.02 20.11
N GLN A 56 4.30 13.59 19.23
CA GLN A 56 3.43 12.45 19.55
C GLN A 56 4.27 11.18 19.56
N TYR A 57 4.09 10.35 20.59
CA TYR A 57 4.84 9.12 20.75
C TYR A 57 4.78 8.27 19.49
N ILE A 58 3.57 8.05 18.93
CA ILE A 58 3.36 7.30 17.67
C ILE A 58 4.23 7.74 16.49
N LYS A 59 4.65 9.01 16.44
CA LYS A 59 5.53 9.54 15.38
C LYS A 59 7.01 9.29 15.65
N ILE A 60 7.39 9.15 16.92
CA ILE A 60 8.78 8.87 17.32
C ILE A 60 9.05 7.37 17.37
N ILE A 61 8.03 6.53 17.62
CA ILE A 61 8.24 5.08 17.73
C ILE A 61 8.86 4.45 16.48
N PRO A 62 8.42 4.77 15.25
CA PRO A 62 9.06 4.26 14.04
C PRO A 62 10.54 4.68 13.95
N GLU A 63 10.86 5.89 14.42
CA GLU A 63 12.25 6.36 14.50
C GLU A 63 13.04 5.61 15.58
N PHE A 64 12.41 5.25 16.70
CA PHE A 64 13.03 4.35 17.69
C PHE A 64 13.22 2.92 17.17
N GLN A 65 12.35 2.42 16.30
CA GLN A 65 12.55 1.15 15.60
C GLN A 65 13.71 1.22 14.60
N LYS A 66 13.85 2.33 13.86
CA LYS A 66 15.04 2.59 13.04
C LYS A 66 16.30 2.65 13.91
N ARG A 67 16.23 3.31 15.07
CA ARG A 67 17.32 3.37 16.07
C ARG A 67 17.52 2.09 16.86
N LYS A 68 16.59 1.12 16.83
CA LYS A 68 16.76 -0.22 17.43
C LYS A 68 17.95 -0.93 16.82
N VAL A 69 18.25 -0.68 15.54
CA VAL A 69 19.49 -1.12 14.88
C VAL A 69 20.71 -0.62 15.65
N VAL A 70 20.69 0.65 16.09
CA VAL A 70 21.74 1.28 16.92
C VAL A 70 21.74 0.73 18.35
N THR A 71 20.59 0.60 19.01
CA THR A 71 20.53 0.09 20.40
C THR A 71 20.92 -1.39 20.48
N GLN A 72 20.55 -2.20 19.50
CA GLN A 72 20.99 -3.59 19.41
C GLN A 72 22.49 -3.69 19.13
N THR A 73 23.10 -2.72 18.42
CA THR A 73 24.56 -2.64 18.26
C THR A 73 25.33 -2.28 19.53
N ILE A 74 24.69 -1.64 20.51
CA ILE A 74 25.32 -1.23 21.77
C ILE A 74 25.42 -2.37 22.78
N ILE A 75 24.56 -3.40 22.69
CA ILE A 75 24.62 -4.59 23.55
C ILE A 75 25.50 -5.64 22.85
N PRO A 76 26.76 -5.85 23.30
CA PRO A 76 27.74 -6.65 22.56
C PRO A 76 27.31 -8.11 22.39
N ASP A 77 26.62 -8.66 23.39
CA ASP A 77 26.24 -10.08 23.45
C ASP A 77 24.85 -10.37 22.90
N LEU A 78 24.06 -9.34 22.58
CA LEU A 78 22.70 -9.53 22.06
C LEU A 78 22.66 -10.39 20.77
N PRO A 79 23.61 -10.27 19.81
CA PRO A 79 23.72 -11.16 18.66
C PRO A 79 23.85 -12.64 19.01
N LEU A 80 24.46 -12.97 20.16
CA LEU A 80 24.69 -14.36 20.58
C LEU A 80 23.41 -15.04 21.06
N VAL A 81 22.43 -14.26 21.50
CA VAL A 81 21.17 -14.77 22.08
C VAL A 81 19.96 -14.53 21.18
N THR A 82 20.07 -13.67 20.15
CA THR A 82 18.99 -13.45 19.19
C THR A 82 19.07 -14.45 18.02
N PRO A 83 17.96 -15.02 17.55
CA PRO A 83 17.95 -15.84 16.34
C PRO A 83 18.31 -15.01 15.10
N HIS A 84 19.03 -15.63 14.15
CA HIS A 84 19.39 -15.01 12.88
C HIS A 84 18.20 -15.07 11.92
N LEU A 85 17.62 -13.91 11.59
CA LEU A 85 16.39 -13.82 10.79
C LEU A 85 16.60 -14.01 9.28
N CYS A 86 17.85 -14.03 8.82
CA CYS A 86 18.19 -14.08 7.41
C CYS A 86 18.11 -15.50 6.86
N HIS A 87 17.36 -15.70 5.77
CA HIS A 87 17.28 -17.00 5.10
C HIS A 87 18.37 -17.21 4.04
N HIS A 88 19.20 -16.21 3.75
CA HIS A 88 20.33 -16.32 2.81
C HIS A 88 21.55 -16.98 3.46
N THR A 89 21.41 -18.24 3.90
CA THR A 89 22.43 -18.96 4.71
C THR A 89 23.77 -19.16 4.00
N GLY A 90 23.80 -19.09 2.66
CA GLY A 90 25.02 -19.13 1.86
C GLY A 90 25.84 -17.82 1.86
N CYS A 91 25.27 -16.71 2.33
CA CYS A 91 25.91 -15.40 2.35
C CYS A 91 27.07 -15.35 3.38
N GLN A 92 28.18 -14.71 3.03
CA GLN A 92 29.31 -14.56 3.97
C GLN A 92 28.92 -13.70 5.19
N TYR A 93 28.09 -12.68 5.00
CA TYR A 93 27.56 -11.85 6.09
C TYR A 93 26.61 -12.61 7.01
N TYR A 94 26.00 -13.69 6.52
CA TYR A 94 25.20 -14.59 7.35
C TYR A 94 26.09 -15.34 8.33
N LYS A 95 27.17 -15.96 7.81
CA LYS A 95 28.10 -16.78 8.62
C LYS A 95 28.79 -16.01 9.74
N THR A 96 29.03 -14.72 9.53
CA THR A 96 29.66 -13.83 10.51
C THR A 96 28.66 -13.07 11.39
N ASN A 97 27.35 -13.32 11.23
CA ASN A 97 26.27 -12.63 11.94
C ASN A 97 26.21 -11.10 11.74
N TYR A 98 26.89 -10.55 10.73
CA TYR A 98 26.85 -9.09 10.49
C TYR A 98 25.47 -8.65 10.00
N CYS A 99 24.79 -9.47 9.18
CA CYS A 99 23.45 -9.16 8.67
C CYS A 99 22.31 -9.52 9.63
N GLN A 100 22.62 -10.07 10.80
CA GLN A 100 21.63 -10.51 11.78
C GLN A 100 20.68 -9.39 12.23
N ARG A 101 21.17 -8.15 12.18
CA ARG A 101 20.42 -6.93 12.56
C ARG A 101 19.76 -6.23 11.36
N TRP A 102 19.83 -6.79 10.16
CA TRP A 102 19.21 -6.22 8.97
C TRP A 102 17.74 -6.64 8.88
N PRO A 103 16.77 -5.72 9.06
CA PRO A 103 15.35 -6.09 9.15
C PRO A 103 14.71 -6.34 7.78
N ALA A 104 15.24 -5.74 6.72
CA ALA A 104 14.68 -5.78 5.37
C ALA A 104 15.36 -6.87 4.55
N ILE A 105 15.06 -8.13 4.84
CA ILE A 105 15.67 -9.28 4.16
C ILE A 105 14.78 -9.68 2.97
N PRO A 106 15.18 -9.36 1.72
CA PRO A 106 14.37 -9.69 0.56
C PRO A 106 14.37 -11.19 0.30
N ARG A 107 13.40 -11.65 -0.50
CA ARG A 107 13.29 -13.08 -0.85
C ARG A 107 14.56 -13.58 -1.55
N TYR A 108 15.07 -12.83 -2.52
CA TYR A 108 16.23 -13.19 -3.32
C TYR A 108 17.49 -12.45 -2.86
N TYR A 109 18.65 -13.09 -2.98
CA TYR A 109 19.91 -12.50 -2.52
C TYR A 109 20.31 -11.28 -3.36
N GLU A 110 19.99 -11.32 -4.65
CA GLU A 110 20.27 -10.29 -5.65
C GLU A 110 19.51 -8.99 -5.41
N ASP A 111 18.52 -9.01 -4.51
CA ASP A 111 17.75 -7.85 -4.07
C ASP A 111 18.24 -7.30 -2.72
N CYS A 112 19.18 -7.99 -2.07
CA CYS A 112 19.63 -7.65 -0.72
C CYS A 112 20.59 -6.48 -0.74
N GLN A 113 20.16 -5.34 -0.20
CA GLN A 113 20.97 -4.13 -0.07
C GLN A 113 22.08 -4.25 0.99
N PHE A 114 22.00 -5.22 1.91
CA PHE A 114 22.88 -5.27 3.08
C PHE A 114 24.37 -5.29 2.73
N PRO A 115 24.88 -6.15 1.83
CA PRO A 115 26.31 -6.18 1.50
C PRO A 115 26.82 -4.83 0.98
N SER A 116 26.10 -4.24 0.04
CA SER A 116 26.45 -2.98 -0.61
C SER A 116 26.41 -1.82 0.38
N TRP A 117 25.32 -1.74 1.17
CA TRP A 117 25.16 -0.77 2.26
C TRP A 117 26.30 -0.88 3.30
N PHE A 118 26.60 -2.09 3.75
CA PHE A 118 27.65 -2.32 4.75
C PHE A 118 29.02 -1.86 4.24
N GLN A 119 29.33 -2.20 2.97
CA GLN A 119 30.59 -1.78 2.36
C GLN A 119 30.68 -0.26 2.22
N THR A 120 29.61 0.42 1.81
CA THR A 120 29.60 1.88 1.69
C THR A 120 29.70 2.59 3.04
N GLU A 121 29.01 2.07 4.06
CA GLU A 121 28.91 2.71 5.38
C GLU A 121 30.18 2.50 6.20
N PHE A 122 30.73 1.27 6.20
CA PHE A 122 31.86 0.90 7.06
C PHE A 122 33.20 0.85 6.33
N LEU A 123 33.22 1.02 5.00
CA LEU A 123 34.42 0.89 4.16
C LEU A 123 35.13 -0.46 4.35
N GLN A 124 34.35 -1.49 4.63
CA GLN A 124 34.83 -2.83 4.97
C GLN A 124 33.98 -3.91 4.30
N LYS A 125 34.61 -5.04 3.97
CA LYS A 125 33.95 -6.26 3.48
C LYS A 125 34.47 -7.48 4.24
N ILE A 126 33.74 -8.59 4.17
CA ILE A 126 34.20 -9.87 4.67
C ILE A 126 35.05 -10.53 3.59
N ASP A 127 36.29 -10.91 3.92
CA ASP A 127 37.09 -11.79 3.09
C ASP A 127 36.49 -13.21 3.14
N PRO A 128 36.07 -13.79 2.00
CA PRO A 128 35.42 -15.09 1.96
C PRO A 128 36.33 -16.26 2.41
N THR A 129 37.64 -16.07 2.40
CA THR A 129 38.64 -17.10 2.77
C THR A 129 38.89 -17.09 4.27
N THR A 130 39.08 -15.90 4.84
CA THR A 130 39.47 -15.73 6.26
C THR A 130 38.29 -15.43 7.17
N SER A 131 37.13 -15.08 6.60
CA SER A 131 35.97 -14.52 7.33
C SER A 131 36.28 -13.25 8.13
N ALA A 132 37.43 -12.61 7.86
CA ALA A 132 37.85 -11.39 8.53
C ALA A 132 37.33 -10.14 7.80
N LEU A 133 37.14 -9.06 8.56
CA LEU A 133 36.88 -7.75 7.96
C LEU A 133 38.15 -7.22 7.31
N THR A 134 38.04 -6.83 6.05
CA THR A 134 39.09 -6.20 5.26
C THR A 134 38.60 -4.87 4.73
N ARG A 135 39.50 -3.90 4.63
CA ARG A 135 39.18 -2.59 4.06
C ARG A 135 38.91 -2.76 2.55
N ILE A 136 37.86 -2.13 2.05
CA ILE A 136 37.57 -2.13 0.61
C ILE A 136 38.47 -1.15 -0.13
N THR A 137 38.76 -1.42 -1.40
CA THR A 137 39.45 -0.47 -2.28
C THR A 137 38.51 0.65 -2.74
N LYS A 138 39.06 1.66 -3.40
CA LYS A 138 38.24 2.75 -3.97
C LYS A 138 37.28 2.22 -5.03
N GLU A 139 37.75 1.31 -5.88
CA GLU A 139 36.97 0.68 -6.95
C GLU A 139 35.83 -0.16 -6.37
N GLU A 140 36.07 -0.88 -5.28
CA GLU A 140 35.06 -1.67 -4.57
C GLU A 140 34.01 -0.79 -3.89
N PHE A 141 34.42 0.35 -3.33
CA PHE A 141 33.50 1.35 -2.81
C PHE A 141 32.58 1.91 -3.91
N GLU A 142 33.14 2.31 -5.05
CA GLU A 142 32.37 2.84 -6.18
C GLU A 142 31.39 1.79 -6.74
N ALA A 143 31.82 0.53 -6.85
CA ALA A 143 30.97 -0.58 -7.25
C ALA A 143 29.82 -0.83 -6.25
N SER A 144 30.13 -0.85 -4.95
CA SER A 144 29.14 -1.04 -3.89
C SER A 144 28.14 0.11 -3.82
N ASN A 145 28.60 1.35 -3.96
CA ASN A 145 27.73 2.52 -3.96
C ASN A 145 26.78 2.51 -5.17
N LYS A 146 27.29 2.15 -6.34
CA LYS A 146 26.46 1.99 -7.55
C LYS A 146 25.41 0.89 -7.38
N GLU A 147 25.79 -0.25 -6.79
CA GLU A 147 24.88 -1.36 -6.56
C GLU A 147 23.84 -1.03 -5.49
N TYR A 148 24.24 -0.36 -4.41
CA TYR A 148 23.32 0.10 -3.38
C TYR A 148 22.26 1.06 -3.96
N ALA A 149 22.69 2.06 -4.75
CA ALA A 149 21.79 2.98 -5.42
C ALA A 149 20.86 2.27 -6.43
N ARG A 150 21.37 1.26 -7.17
CA ARG A 150 20.55 0.44 -8.08
C ARG A 150 19.45 -0.29 -7.32
N LEU A 151 19.78 -0.90 -6.18
CA LEU A 151 18.84 -1.65 -5.36
C LEU A 151 17.83 -0.75 -4.64
N GLU A 152 18.26 0.43 -4.18
CA GLU A 152 17.39 1.47 -3.64
C GLU A 152 16.39 1.94 -4.70
N LYS A 153 16.86 2.29 -5.89
CA LYS A 153 16.00 2.62 -7.03
C LYS A 153 15.05 1.47 -7.37
N LYS A 154 15.51 0.22 -7.37
CA LYS A 154 14.66 -0.95 -7.62
C LYS A 154 13.55 -1.08 -6.56
N GLN A 155 13.86 -0.85 -5.28
CA GLN A 155 12.85 -0.84 -4.21
C GLN A 155 11.86 0.33 -4.33
N GLU A 156 12.31 1.48 -4.84
CA GLU A 156 11.44 2.61 -5.18
C GLU A 156 10.58 2.33 -6.42
N GLU A 157 11.14 1.70 -7.46
CA GLU A 157 10.43 1.23 -8.66
C GLU A 157 9.39 0.15 -8.31
N PHE A 158 9.60 -0.61 -7.23
CA PHE A 158 8.57 -1.51 -6.69
C PHE A 158 7.42 -0.80 -5.98
N LYS A 159 7.49 0.52 -5.74
CA LYS A 159 6.30 1.30 -5.39
C LYS A 159 5.55 1.66 -6.67
N LYS A 160 4.86 0.67 -7.24
CA LYS A 160 3.92 0.80 -8.37
C LYS A 160 2.91 1.96 -8.20
N PHE A 161 2.76 2.44 -6.98
CA PHE A 161 1.93 3.57 -6.65
C PHE A 161 2.57 4.46 -5.58
N LYS A 162 2.38 5.77 -5.74
CA LYS A 162 2.54 6.74 -4.67
C LYS A 162 1.18 7.01 -4.06
N HIS A 163 1.14 7.43 -2.80
CA HIS A 163 -0.12 7.72 -2.15
C HIS A 163 0.04 8.82 -1.10
N ALA A 164 -1.08 9.47 -0.80
CA ALA A 164 -1.21 10.39 0.33
C ALA A 164 -2.56 10.13 1.01
N TYR A 165 -2.60 10.17 2.34
CA TYR A 165 -3.83 9.94 3.11
C TYR A 165 -4.16 11.18 3.96
N ASP A 166 -5.31 11.78 3.69
CA ASP A 166 -5.92 12.85 4.48
C ASP A 166 -6.89 12.21 5.48
N GLN A 167 -6.40 11.99 6.71
CA GLN A 167 -7.14 11.35 7.80
C GLN A 167 -8.41 12.11 8.16
N ASP A 168 -8.35 13.44 8.21
CA ASP A 168 -9.47 14.28 8.65
C ASP A 168 -10.65 14.19 7.69
N LYS A 169 -10.37 13.99 6.39
CA LYS A 169 -11.40 13.87 5.35
C LYS A 169 -11.70 12.43 4.96
N GLY A 170 -10.97 11.47 5.50
CA GLY A 170 -10.99 10.08 5.04
C GLY A 170 -10.77 9.98 3.53
N ILE A 171 -9.78 10.69 2.99
CA ILE A 171 -9.47 10.68 1.55
C ILE A 171 -8.10 10.08 1.33
N LEU A 172 -8.04 9.13 0.40
CA LEU A 172 -6.80 8.52 -0.05
C LEU A 172 -6.53 8.96 -1.49
N ILE A 173 -5.41 9.64 -1.72
CA ILE A 173 -4.93 9.98 -3.06
C ILE A 173 -4.02 8.84 -3.50
N LEU A 174 -4.39 8.17 -4.58
CA LEU A 174 -3.59 7.15 -5.26
C LEU A 174 -2.99 7.77 -6.52
N GLU A 175 -1.69 8.00 -6.53
CA GLU A 175 -0.94 8.42 -7.70
C GLU A 175 -0.46 7.19 -8.46
N ILE A 176 -1.06 6.99 -9.64
CA ILE A 176 -0.77 5.87 -10.53
C ILE A 176 0.34 6.32 -11.49
N GLN A 177 1.46 5.61 -11.46
CA GLN A 177 2.61 5.93 -12.29
C GLN A 177 2.35 5.63 -13.77
N LYS A 178 3.02 6.36 -14.67
CA LYS A 178 2.81 6.24 -16.11
C LYS A 178 3.17 4.87 -16.65
N ASP A 179 4.23 4.26 -16.13
CA ASP A 179 4.65 2.91 -16.50
C ASP A 179 3.60 1.86 -16.14
N VAL A 180 2.93 1.98 -14.99
CA VAL A 180 1.81 1.11 -14.59
C VAL A 180 0.66 1.21 -15.58
N VAL A 181 0.29 2.44 -15.98
CA VAL A 181 -0.75 2.67 -16.98
C VAL A 181 -0.35 2.10 -18.34
N GLN A 182 0.86 2.41 -18.82
CA GLN A 182 1.36 1.99 -20.14
C GLN A 182 1.54 0.47 -20.26
N ASN A 183 1.93 -0.19 -19.17
CA ASN A 183 2.05 -1.65 -19.13
C ASN A 183 0.73 -2.35 -18.82
N ASN A 184 -0.35 -1.61 -18.56
CA ASN A 184 -1.63 -2.11 -18.08
C ASN A 184 -1.49 -3.04 -16.85
N ASP A 185 -0.55 -2.72 -15.94
CA ASP A 185 -0.42 -3.46 -14.69
C ASP A 185 -1.58 -3.06 -13.77
N VAL A 186 -2.65 -3.84 -13.78
CA VAL A 186 -3.82 -3.61 -12.92
C VAL A 186 -3.73 -4.38 -11.60
N ASP A 187 -2.70 -5.22 -11.42
CA ASP A 187 -2.56 -6.12 -10.27
C ASP A 187 -2.12 -5.36 -9.02
N PHE A 188 -1.57 -4.16 -9.18
CA PHE A 188 -1.19 -3.29 -8.07
C PHE A 188 -2.39 -2.87 -7.20
N ILE A 189 -3.63 -2.99 -7.68
CA ILE A 189 -4.83 -2.68 -6.88
C ILE A 189 -4.93 -3.62 -5.67
N ASP A 190 -4.63 -4.91 -5.82
CA ASP A 190 -4.62 -5.84 -4.70
C ASP A 190 -3.52 -5.51 -3.69
N GLU A 191 -2.35 -5.11 -4.20
CA GLU A 191 -1.24 -4.64 -3.37
C GLU A 191 -1.60 -3.35 -2.62
N PHE A 192 -2.30 -2.44 -3.28
CA PHE A 192 -2.73 -1.17 -2.72
C PHE A 192 -3.79 -1.34 -1.64
N VAL A 193 -4.80 -2.18 -1.84
CA VAL A 193 -5.82 -2.46 -0.82
C VAL A 193 -5.19 -3.10 0.41
N LYS A 194 -4.29 -4.08 0.22
CA LYS A 194 -3.52 -4.69 1.33
C LYS A 194 -2.67 -3.64 2.05
N PHE A 195 -2.05 -2.74 1.30
CA PHE A 195 -1.28 -1.63 1.84
C PHE A 195 -2.16 -0.72 2.71
N CYS A 196 -3.34 -0.34 2.25
CA CYS A 196 -4.27 0.52 3.01
C CYS A 196 -4.67 -0.12 4.35
N HIS A 197 -5.02 -1.40 4.32
CA HIS A 197 -5.37 -2.15 5.53
C HIS A 197 -4.19 -2.21 6.50
N LYS A 198 -2.99 -2.58 6.01
CA LYS A 198 -1.81 -2.74 6.87
C LYS A 198 -1.28 -1.41 7.43
N GLN A 199 -1.18 -0.39 6.57
CA GLN A 199 -0.52 0.87 6.92
C GLN A 199 -1.44 1.82 7.67
N TYR A 200 -2.70 1.91 7.25
CA TYR A 200 -3.64 2.89 7.78
C TYR A 200 -4.73 2.27 8.66
N ARG A 201 -4.77 0.93 8.78
CA ARG A 201 -5.84 0.21 9.48
C ARG A 201 -7.23 0.57 8.93
N ILE A 202 -7.30 0.89 7.64
CA ILE A 202 -8.54 1.19 6.95
C ILE A 202 -9.16 -0.14 6.55
N GLU A 203 -10.39 -0.40 6.99
CA GLU A 203 -11.15 -1.57 6.53
C GLU A 203 -11.65 -1.34 5.10
N LEU A 204 -11.91 -2.42 4.36
CA LEU A 204 -12.31 -2.33 2.95
C LEU A 204 -13.54 -1.42 2.73
N GLN A 205 -14.49 -1.48 3.67
CA GLN A 205 -15.70 -0.65 3.70
C GLN A 205 -15.42 0.86 3.82
N ASP A 206 -14.32 1.24 4.48
CA ASP A 206 -13.93 2.63 4.68
C ASP A 206 -13.19 3.19 3.45
N LEU A 207 -12.79 2.32 2.52
CA LEU A 207 -12.24 2.72 1.21
C LEU A 207 -13.34 3.17 0.23
N PHE A 208 -14.62 3.00 0.56
CA PHE A 208 -15.71 3.28 -0.36
C PHE A 208 -15.83 4.79 -0.63
N GLY A 209 -15.71 5.17 -1.90
CA GLY A 209 -15.76 6.55 -2.34
C GLY A 209 -14.68 7.46 -1.72
N SER A 210 -13.59 6.90 -1.19
CA SER A 210 -12.51 7.68 -0.55
C SER A 210 -11.26 7.82 -1.41
N ILE A 211 -11.14 7.07 -2.51
CA ILE A 211 -9.94 7.03 -3.34
C ILE A 211 -10.02 8.07 -4.47
N ILE A 212 -9.07 8.99 -4.53
CA ILE A 212 -8.85 9.92 -5.65
C ILE A 212 -7.70 9.37 -6.49
N LEU A 213 -7.93 9.20 -7.79
CA LEU A 213 -6.90 8.76 -8.72
C LEU A 213 -6.17 9.98 -9.29
N ASN A 214 -4.84 9.95 -9.26
CA ASN A 214 -3.97 11.00 -9.76
C ASN A 214 -3.00 10.43 -10.82
N PHE A 215 -2.90 11.12 -11.95
CA PHE A 215 -2.06 10.77 -13.10
C PHE A 215 -1.05 11.89 -13.37
N SER A 216 -0.26 12.25 -12.35
CA SER A 216 0.68 13.37 -12.36
C SER A 216 1.69 13.32 -13.51
N GLU A 217 2.08 12.13 -13.95
CA GLU A 217 3.06 11.93 -15.04
C GLU A 217 2.47 12.13 -16.45
N TYR A 218 1.18 12.50 -16.55
CA TYR A 218 0.48 12.85 -17.79
C TYR A 218 0.18 14.35 -17.93
N THR A 219 0.69 15.22 -17.04
CA THR A 219 0.40 16.68 -17.07
C THR A 219 0.88 17.40 -18.33
N ASP A 220 1.83 16.82 -19.06
CA ASP A 220 2.34 17.37 -20.33
C ASP A 220 1.46 16.99 -21.54
N ASP A 221 0.53 16.05 -21.38
CA ASP A 221 -0.45 15.72 -22.41
C ASP A 221 -1.54 16.80 -22.44
N LYS A 222 -1.82 17.33 -23.64
CA LYS A 222 -2.80 18.42 -23.81
C LYS A 222 -4.25 17.93 -23.78
N ARG A 223 -4.47 16.61 -23.87
CA ARG A 223 -5.78 15.98 -23.80
C ARG A 223 -6.28 15.93 -22.37
N GLU A 224 -7.59 15.85 -22.21
CA GLU A 224 -8.17 15.53 -20.91
C GLU A 224 -7.79 14.10 -20.50
N VAL A 225 -7.69 13.83 -19.20
CA VAL A 225 -7.22 12.54 -18.66
C VAL A 225 -8.01 11.33 -19.22
N PHE A 226 -9.32 11.47 -19.45
CA PHE A 226 -10.17 10.40 -20.02
C PHE A 226 -10.00 10.20 -21.53
N GLU A 227 -9.33 11.12 -22.24
CA GLU A 227 -9.07 11.04 -23.68
C GLU A 227 -7.71 10.41 -24.00
N ILE A 228 -6.87 10.19 -22.98
CA ILE A 228 -5.54 9.60 -23.14
C ILE A 228 -5.69 8.08 -23.37
N PRO A 229 -5.26 7.53 -24.53
CA PRO A 229 -5.49 6.13 -24.90
C PRO A 229 -4.92 5.13 -23.90
N ASP A 230 -3.73 5.39 -23.35
CA ASP A 230 -3.10 4.54 -22.34
C ASP A 230 -4.00 4.43 -21.10
N ILE A 231 -4.56 5.56 -20.65
CA ILE A 231 -5.46 5.62 -19.50
C ILE A 231 -6.78 4.89 -19.81
N GLN A 232 -7.33 5.07 -21.01
CA GLN A 232 -8.53 4.34 -21.44
C GLN A 232 -8.32 2.82 -21.42
N SER A 233 -7.22 2.34 -22.03
CA SER A 233 -6.84 0.93 -22.04
C SER A 233 -6.71 0.38 -20.62
N PHE A 234 -6.00 1.11 -19.76
CA PHE A 234 -5.78 0.74 -18.38
C PHE A 234 -7.11 0.58 -17.61
N PHE A 235 -8.04 1.54 -17.72
CA PHE A 235 -9.32 1.44 -17.03
C PHE A 235 -10.24 0.35 -17.57
N LEU A 236 -10.22 0.09 -18.89
CA LEU A 236 -10.99 -1.01 -19.47
C LEU A 236 -10.51 -2.36 -18.93
N LEU A 237 -9.20 -2.56 -18.81
CA LEU A 237 -8.63 -3.77 -18.23
C LEU A 237 -8.87 -3.85 -16.73
N LEU A 238 -8.76 -2.72 -16.03
CA LEU A 238 -9.00 -2.63 -14.60
C LEU A 238 -10.45 -3.00 -14.26
N HIS A 239 -11.42 -2.44 -15.00
CA HIS A 239 -12.83 -2.76 -14.82
C HIS A 239 -13.14 -4.22 -15.17
N ALA A 240 -12.55 -4.75 -16.26
CA ALA A 240 -12.73 -6.15 -16.64
C ALA A 240 -12.21 -7.13 -15.58
N LYS A 241 -11.11 -6.80 -14.89
CA LYS A 241 -10.51 -7.66 -13.86
C LYS A 241 -11.11 -7.44 -12.47
N TYR A 242 -11.42 -6.20 -12.12
CA TYR A 242 -11.95 -5.78 -10.82
C TYR A 242 -13.22 -4.93 -10.99
N PRO A 243 -14.37 -5.53 -11.36
CA PRO A 243 -15.60 -4.79 -11.67
C PRO A 243 -16.07 -3.86 -10.53
N TYR A 244 -15.85 -4.30 -9.28
CA TYR A 244 -16.20 -3.58 -8.08
C TYR A 244 -15.26 -2.41 -7.74
N TYR A 245 -14.10 -2.25 -8.39
CA TYR A 245 -13.10 -1.24 -8.00
C TYR A 245 -13.64 0.20 -8.03
N LEU A 246 -14.62 0.45 -8.89
CA LEU A 246 -15.25 1.76 -9.05
C LEU A 246 -15.94 2.26 -7.77
N ILE A 247 -16.35 1.36 -6.87
CA ILE A 247 -16.99 1.72 -5.60
C ILE A 247 -16.01 2.44 -4.65
N PHE A 248 -14.71 2.23 -4.82
CA PHE A 248 -13.69 2.88 -3.99
C PHE A 248 -13.40 4.31 -4.45
N ILE A 249 -13.75 4.66 -5.68
CA ILE A 249 -13.34 5.92 -6.30
C ILE A 249 -14.28 7.06 -5.88
N LYS A 250 -13.69 8.16 -5.40
CA LYS A 250 -14.41 9.35 -4.93
C LYS A 250 -15.12 10.10 -6.06
N LYS A 251 -16.14 10.90 -5.69
CA LYS A 251 -17.09 11.59 -6.58
C LYS A 251 -16.47 12.30 -7.83
N PRO A 252 -15.34 13.02 -7.76
CA PRO A 252 -14.76 13.62 -8.97
C PRO A 252 -14.08 12.60 -9.89
N SER A 253 -13.58 11.49 -9.34
CA SER A 253 -12.74 10.51 -10.03
C SER A 253 -13.53 9.33 -10.61
N TYR A 254 -14.71 8.95 -10.08
CA TYR A 254 -15.49 7.84 -10.67
C TYR A 254 -16.13 8.20 -12.02
N ILE A 255 -16.24 9.49 -12.33
CA ILE A 255 -16.76 9.96 -13.62
C ILE A 255 -15.77 9.60 -14.75
N LEU A 256 -14.48 9.47 -14.43
CA LEU A 256 -13.43 9.13 -15.40
C LEU A 256 -13.66 7.74 -16.04
N PRO A 257 -13.84 6.63 -15.30
CA PRO A 257 -14.26 5.35 -15.85
C PRO A 257 -15.54 5.40 -16.68
N ILE A 258 -16.56 6.14 -16.22
CA ILE A 258 -17.82 6.34 -16.95
C ILE A 258 -17.56 7.00 -18.31
N TYR A 259 -16.67 7.99 -18.38
CA TYR A 259 -16.27 8.65 -19.63
C TYR A 259 -15.38 7.79 -20.51
N ILE A 260 -14.65 6.82 -19.96
CA ILE A 260 -13.82 5.91 -20.74
C ILE A 260 -14.69 4.84 -21.42
N GLU A 261 -15.73 4.37 -20.74
CA GLU A 261 -16.65 3.37 -21.29
C GLU A 261 -17.67 3.96 -22.27
N ASN A 262 -17.92 5.26 -22.22
CA ASN A 262 -18.91 5.96 -23.03
C ASN A 262 -18.24 7.02 -23.91
N LYS A 263 -18.60 7.09 -25.20
CA LYS A 263 -17.95 8.01 -26.12
C LYS A 263 -18.43 9.44 -25.86
N ILE A 264 -17.56 10.35 -25.44
CA ILE A 264 -17.89 11.77 -25.40
C ILE A 264 -17.71 12.36 -26.80
N THR A 265 -18.76 12.99 -27.33
CA THR A 265 -18.66 13.81 -28.53
C THR A 265 -18.82 15.28 -28.16
N HIS A 266 -17.82 16.08 -28.53
CA HIS A 266 -17.89 17.53 -28.44
C HIS A 266 -18.81 18.07 -29.53
N THR A 267 -19.78 18.88 -29.13
CA THR A 267 -20.64 19.62 -30.06
C THR A 267 -20.50 21.11 -29.78
N ASN A 268 -20.80 21.97 -30.77
CA ASN A 268 -20.77 23.43 -30.61
C ASN A 268 -21.73 23.96 -29.52
N LYS A 269 -22.57 23.09 -28.92
CA LYS A 269 -23.55 23.41 -27.86
C LYS A 269 -23.23 22.75 -26.50
N GLY A 270 -22.08 22.10 -26.35
CA GLY A 270 -21.67 21.42 -25.12
C GLY A 270 -21.25 19.97 -25.35
N TYR A 271 -21.14 19.22 -24.25
CA TYR A 271 -20.74 17.81 -24.26
C TYR A 271 -21.95 16.91 -24.47
N ARG A 272 -21.88 15.99 -25.43
CA ARG A 272 -22.83 14.88 -25.56
C ARG A 272 -22.12 13.60 -25.14
N ILE A 273 -22.63 12.93 -24.11
CA ILE A 273 -22.16 11.59 -23.74
C ILE A 273 -22.98 10.60 -24.56
N GLU A 274 -22.35 9.91 -25.50
CA GLU A 274 -22.95 8.80 -26.23
C GLU A 274 -22.73 7.53 -25.42
N PHE A 275 -23.79 7.10 -24.74
CA PHE A 275 -23.76 5.88 -23.97
C PHE A 275 -23.95 4.67 -24.86
N ASN A 276 -23.15 3.63 -24.62
CA ASN A 276 -23.58 2.30 -25.03
C ASN A 276 -24.65 1.85 -24.03
N ARG A 277 -25.92 1.86 -24.46
CA ARG A 277 -27.09 1.56 -23.60
C ARG A 277 -26.95 0.21 -22.88
N GLU A 278 -26.41 -0.81 -23.57
CA GLU A 278 -26.22 -2.14 -23.00
C GLU A 278 -25.15 -2.13 -21.91
N LYS A 279 -24.01 -1.46 -22.16
CA LYS A 279 -22.93 -1.32 -21.17
C LYS A 279 -23.34 -0.48 -19.97
N LEU A 280 -24.05 0.64 -20.18
CA LEU A 280 -24.60 1.44 -19.09
C LEU A 280 -25.58 0.63 -18.25
N ALA A 281 -26.48 -0.12 -18.88
CA ALA A 281 -27.41 -1.00 -18.18
C ALA A 281 -26.70 -2.16 -17.46
N GLN A 282 -25.60 -2.68 -18.01
CA GLN A 282 -24.76 -3.68 -17.36
C GLN A 282 -24.02 -3.09 -16.15
N PHE A 283 -23.34 -1.95 -16.31
CA PHE A 283 -22.67 -1.23 -15.23
C PHE A 283 -23.63 -0.92 -14.07
N VAL A 284 -24.81 -0.39 -14.37
CA VAL A 284 -25.84 -0.13 -13.36
C VAL A 284 -26.26 -1.43 -12.67
N ARG A 285 -26.46 -2.52 -13.41
CA ARG A 285 -26.82 -3.83 -12.83
C ARG A 285 -25.74 -4.42 -11.95
N GLU A 286 -24.48 -4.37 -12.36
CA GLU A 286 -23.33 -4.88 -11.60
C GLU A 286 -23.08 -4.06 -10.34
N LEU A 287 -23.06 -2.73 -10.46
CA LEU A 287 -22.94 -1.83 -9.32
C LEU A 287 -24.04 -2.08 -8.28
N LEU A 288 -25.27 -2.32 -8.73
CA LEU A 288 -26.40 -2.59 -7.86
C LEU A 288 -26.39 -4.00 -7.27
N TYR A 289 -25.94 -5.00 -8.02
CA TYR A 289 -25.75 -6.34 -7.50
C TYR A 289 -24.71 -6.32 -6.38
N ASP A 290 -23.58 -5.65 -6.59
CA ASP A 290 -22.52 -5.51 -5.60
C ASP A 290 -22.99 -4.72 -4.37
N VAL A 291 -23.74 -3.62 -4.56
CA VAL A 291 -24.39 -2.89 -3.47
C VAL A 291 -25.40 -3.78 -2.74
N THR A 292 -26.13 -4.65 -3.42
CA THR A 292 -27.14 -5.53 -2.81
C THR A 292 -26.48 -6.66 -2.03
N VAL A 293 -25.45 -7.30 -2.58
CA VAL A 293 -24.63 -8.31 -1.90
C VAL A 293 -23.98 -7.70 -0.65
N TYR A 294 -23.44 -6.48 -0.79
CA TYR A 294 -22.86 -5.73 0.31
C TYR A 294 -23.88 -5.35 1.39
N LEU A 295 -25.06 -4.83 1.02
CA LEU A 295 -26.11 -4.48 1.96
C LEU A 295 -26.69 -5.72 2.68
N ASN A 296 -26.76 -6.86 2.00
CA ASN A 296 -27.15 -8.14 2.60
C ASN A 296 -26.09 -8.68 3.57
N GLN A 297 -24.81 -8.38 3.36
CA GLN A 297 -23.72 -8.74 4.30
C GLN A 297 -23.70 -7.87 5.57
N LEU A 298 -24.29 -6.67 5.52
CA LEU A 298 -24.33 -5.73 6.65
C LEU A 298 -25.48 -5.94 7.64
N ASP A 299 -26.35 -6.93 7.41
CA ASP A 299 -27.40 -7.44 8.32
C ASP A 299 -28.29 -6.38 9.00
N ARG A 300 -28.44 -5.19 8.39
CA ARG A 300 -29.05 -4.00 9.04
C ARG A 300 -30.04 -3.19 8.22
N TYR A 301 -30.39 -3.58 6.99
CA TYR A 301 -31.36 -2.81 6.19
C TYR A 301 -32.62 -3.61 5.83
N LYS A 302 -33.78 -2.95 5.98
CA LYS A 302 -35.10 -3.51 5.71
C LYS A 302 -35.30 -3.70 4.20
N GLU A 303 -35.83 -4.86 3.84
CA GLU A 303 -36.24 -5.33 2.50
C GLU A 303 -36.94 -4.24 1.64
N GLU A 304 -37.68 -3.34 2.28
CA GLU A 304 -38.40 -2.21 1.66
C GLU A 304 -37.49 -1.20 0.92
N VAL A 305 -36.26 -0.95 1.40
CA VAL A 305 -35.32 -0.03 0.75
C VAL A 305 -34.78 -0.63 -0.56
N ILE A 306 -34.48 -1.92 -0.53
CA ILE A 306 -34.03 -2.69 -1.69
C ILE A 306 -35.15 -2.73 -2.75
N ILE A 307 -36.39 -3.02 -2.34
CA ILE A 307 -37.57 -3.02 -3.22
C ILE A 307 -37.83 -1.63 -3.84
N SER A 308 -37.68 -0.55 -3.07
CA SER A 308 -37.85 0.83 -3.55
C SER A 308 -36.82 1.22 -4.61
N LEU A 309 -35.55 0.83 -4.40
CA LEU A 309 -34.49 1.01 -5.39
C LEU A 309 -34.82 0.24 -6.67
N MET A 310 -35.18 -1.04 -6.57
CA MET A 310 -35.53 -1.88 -7.73
C MET A 310 -36.70 -1.32 -8.56
N LYS A 311 -37.72 -0.73 -7.92
CA LYS A 311 -38.85 -0.08 -8.61
C LYS A 311 -38.44 1.19 -9.36
N ARG A 312 -37.56 2.03 -8.79
CA ARG A 312 -37.00 3.21 -9.49
C ARG A 312 -36.18 2.81 -10.70
N ILE A 313 -35.47 1.68 -10.64
CA ILE A 313 -34.67 1.17 -11.75
C ILE A 313 -35.55 0.69 -12.91
N GLN A 314 -36.65 -0.01 -12.63
CA GLN A 314 -37.63 -0.38 -13.67
C GLN A 314 -38.23 0.86 -14.35
N SER A 315 -38.44 1.95 -13.60
CA SER A 315 -38.92 3.20 -14.19
C SER A 315 -37.91 3.85 -15.14
N ILE A 316 -36.61 3.80 -14.83
CA ILE A 316 -35.54 4.31 -15.70
C ILE A 316 -35.42 3.48 -16.98
N GLY A 317 -35.60 2.16 -16.89
CA GLY A 317 -35.65 1.27 -18.06
C GLY A 317 -36.86 1.51 -18.98
N ASN A 318 -37.96 2.05 -18.43
CA ASN A 318 -39.24 2.27 -19.13
C ASN A 318 -39.45 3.71 -19.64
N MET A 319 -38.47 4.62 -19.50
CA MET A 319 -38.61 6.03 -19.92
C MET A 319 -38.69 6.28 -21.44
N ASP A 320 -38.69 5.22 -22.27
CA ASP A 320 -38.72 5.32 -23.74
C ASP A 320 -40.12 5.23 -24.39
N HIS A 321 -41.21 5.29 -23.62
CA HIS A 321 -42.55 5.32 -24.22
C HIS A 321 -43.24 6.69 -24.32
N GLU A 322 -42.62 7.78 -23.85
CA GLU A 322 -43.31 9.10 -23.85
C GLU A 322 -42.61 10.28 -24.52
N THR A 323 -41.50 10.10 -25.25
CA THR A 323 -40.91 11.23 -26.00
C THR A 323 -40.52 10.88 -27.42
N THR A 324 -41.51 10.92 -28.32
CA THR A 324 -41.38 11.55 -29.66
C THR A 324 -42.74 11.58 -30.36
N HIS A 325 -43.64 12.46 -29.91
CA HIS A 325 -44.61 13.17 -30.75
C HIS A 325 -45.11 14.38 -29.97
N ARG A 326 -44.37 15.49 -30.07
CA ARG A 326 -44.96 16.81 -30.00
C ARG A 326 -44.52 17.56 -31.25
N ASP A 327 -45.54 17.95 -31.99
CA ASP A 327 -45.53 18.55 -33.31
C ASP A 327 -44.80 19.91 -33.35
N GLU A 328 -44.33 20.21 -34.57
CA GLU A 328 -44.04 21.53 -35.18
C GLU A 328 -42.95 22.43 -34.58
#